data_AF-A0A7V8FJP9-F1
#
_entry.id   AF-A0A7V8FJP9-F1
#
_cell.length_a   1.000
_cell.length_b   1.000
_cell.length_c   1.000
_cell.angle_alpha   90.00
_cell.angle_beta   90.00
_cell.angle_gamma   90.00
#
_symmetry.space_group_name_H-M   'P 1'
#
loop_
_entity.id
_entity.type
_entity.pdbx_description
1 polymer ?
#
loop_
_entity_poly.entity_id
_entity_poly.type
_entity_poly.pdbx_seq_one_letter_code
_entity_poly.pdbx_strand_id
1 'polypeptide(L)'
;MAYVAGWDFHLKSAYTAEWLQWPMIAMNRWRMPLLFAISGIALCLSLPEHGRLPHTLRRCWRLLLPLAFGIVAVVSLQAYYEALDKGDVTPGLVRFLWRYWQFRPWPGAHFSGAAYGFTWNHLWYLTYLLPYTVLAVVLASLLRPLRGALPRWQIGDRLLGGLLLVLPVVWLAWALLVVMPHWPPTHALLDDLYVHAESLPLFLGGFLVARWQRGWDLLVRGRRLTLALAVLGLCLELGLRALARLPHAGNLDAWVLALRWGQTERIGRALYTWCMLLALFGWARVLLSPPGRARTIAARRCSAGTSCTRPC
;
A
#
# COMPACT_ATOMS: atom_id res chain seq x y z
N MET A 1 -14.13 -5.51 10.47
CA MET A 1 -15.15 -6.09 9.56
C MET A 1 -16.22 -6.77 10.41
N ALA A 2 -17.46 -6.90 9.89
CA ALA A 2 -18.61 -7.34 10.68
C ALA A 2 -18.50 -8.76 11.29
N TYR A 3 -17.84 -9.71 10.62
CA TYR A 3 -17.81 -11.13 11.02
C TYR A 3 -16.51 -11.57 11.72
N VAL A 4 -15.59 -10.63 11.96
CA VAL A 4 -14.24 -10.94 12.45
C VAL A 4 -14.16 -10.58 13.92
N ALA A 5 -13.88 -11.58 14.75
CA ALA A 5 -13.71 -11.36 16.19
C ALA A 5 -12.57 -10.36 16.46
N GLY A 6 -12.73 -9.47 17.44
CA GLY A 6 -11.67 -8.57 17.91
C GLY A 6 -11.24 -7.42 16.97
N TRP A 7 -11.90 -7.21 15.83
CA TRP A 7 -11.59 -6.10 14.92
C TRP A 7 -12.67 -5.02 14.98
N ASP A 8 -12.27 -3.76 15.07
CA ASP A 8 -13.21 -2.64 15.04
C ASP A 8 -13.83 -2.49 13.65
N PHE A 9 -15.15 -2.31 13.63
CA PHE A 9 -15.95 -2.06 12.45
C PHE A 9 -17.23 -1.33 12.86
N HIS A 10 -17.82 -0.61 11.91
CA HIS A 10 -19.00 0.22 12.15
C HIS A 10 -20.25 -0.59 12.57
N LEU A 11 -20.31 -1.89 12.27
CA LEU A 11 -21.39 -2.81 12.64
C LEU A 11 -20.82 -4.22 12.88
N LYS A 12 -21.01 -4.80 14.06
CA LYS A 12 -20.59 -6.19 14.34
C LYS A 12 -21.76 -7.16 14.21
N SER A 13 -21.51 -8.31 13.58
CA SER A 13 -22.47 -9.41 13.56
C SER A 13 -22.41 -10.18 14.88
N ALA A 14 -23.54 -10.77 15.29
CA ALA A 14 -23.61 -11.70 16.41
C ALA A 14 -22.79 -12.98 16.16
N TYR A 15 -22.57 -13.35 14.90
CA TYR A 15 -21.74 -14.50 14.51
C TYR A 15 -20.35 -14.03 14.11
N THR A 16 -19.35 -14.32 14.95
CA THR A 16 -17.95 -14.01 14.67
C THR A 16 -17.13 -15.28 14.47
N ALA A 17 -16.24 -15.27 13.47
CA ALA A 17 -15.37 -16.39 13.17
C ALA A 17 -13.91 -16.01 13.47
N GLU A 18 -13.28 -16.71 14.40
CA GLU A 18 -11.89 -16.44 14.79
C GLU A 18 -10.89 -16.86 13.71
N TRP A 19 -11.14 -17.97 13.01
CA TRP A 19 -10.26 -18.47 11.94
C TRP A 19 -10.15 -17.48 10.77
N LEU A 20 -11.17 -16.65 10.56
CA LEU A 20 -11.22 -15.65 9.49
C LEU A 20 -10.19 -14.52 9.71
N GLN A 21 -9.73 -14.32 10.95
CA GLN A 21 -8.69 -13.32 11.25
C GLN A 21 -7.39 -13.58 10.47
N TRP A 22 -6.97 -14.84 10.35
CA TRP A 22 -5.68 -15.22 9.76
C TRP A 22 -5.54 -14.85 8.27
N PRO A 23 -6.43 -15.30 7.36
CA PRO A 23 -6.35 -14.93 5.96
C PRO A 23 -6.54 -13.42 5.76
N MET A 24 -7.33 -12.78 6.62
CA MET A 24 -7.52 -11.34 6.55
C MET A 24 -6.30 -10.54 6.95
N ILE A 25 -5.57 -10.93 8.00
CA ILE A 25 -4.28 -10.33 8.34
C ILE A 25 -3.35 -10.43 7.14
N ALA A 26 -3.24 -11.62 6.55
CA ALA A 26 -2.40 -11.88 5.39
C ALA A 26 -2.72 -10.93 4.22
N MET A 27 -3.99 -10.73 3.86
CA MET A 27 -4.38 -9.79 2.80
C MET A 27 -4.19 -8.32 3.19
N ASN A 28 -4.50 -7.96 4.44
CA ASN A 28 -4.50 -6.57 4.88
C ASN A 28 -3.11 -5.94 4.88
N ARG A 29 -2.03 -6.72 4.96
CA ARG A 29 -0.66 -6.19 5.00
C ARG A 29 -0.18 -5.59 3.70
N TRP A 30 -0.52 -6.18 2.56
CA TRP A 30 -0.03 -5.74 1.27
C TRP A 30 -1.09 -5.05 0.41
N ARG A 31 -2.40 -5.19 0.70
CA ARG A 31 -3.46 -4.62 -0.16
C ARG A 31 -3.32 -3.11 -0.37
N MET A 32 -3.13 -2.33 0.70
CA MET A 32 -3.03 -0.87 0.61
C MET A 32 -1.69 -0.44 -0.01
N PRO A 33 -0.54 -0.96 0.45
CA PRO A 33 0.74 -0.80 -0.24
C PRO A 33 0.70 -1.07 -1.74
N LEU A 34 -0.02 -2.12 -2.17
CA LEU A 34 -0.17 -2.50 -3.56
C LEU A 34 -0.92 -1.43 -4.37
N LEU A 35 -2.04 -0.94 -3.84
CA LEU A 35 -2.85 0.09 -4.52
C LEU A 35 -2.05 1.39 -4.71
N PHE A 36 -1.27 1.81 -3.71
CA PHE A 36 -0.39 2.97 -3.83
C PHE A 36 0.69 2.76 -4.89
N ALA A 37 1.38 1.61 -4.87
CA ALA A 37 2.40 1.30 -5.86
C ALA A 37 1.83 1.25 -7.30
N ILE A 38 0.70 0.56 -7.51
CA ILE A 38 0.01 0.49 -8.80
C ILE A 38 -0.43 1.88 -9.26
N SER A 39 -0.93 2.71 -8.37
CA SER A 39 -1.42 4.04 -8.74
C SER A 39 -0.30 4.98 -9.15
N GLY A 40 0.88 4.84 -8.52
CA GLY A 40 2.11 5.49 -8.96
C GLY A 40 2.54 5.02 -10.36
N ILE A 41 2.53 3.70 -10.59
CA ILE A 41 2.81 3.12 -11.91
C ILE A 41 1.85 3.67 -12.96
N ALA A 42 0.55 3.60 -12.70
CA ALA A 42 -0.50 4.09 -13.59
C ALA A 42 -0.37 5.59 -13.85
N LEU A 43 0.04 6.38 -12.84
CA LEU A 43 0.33 7.80 -13.03
C LEU A 43 1.47 8.02 -14.02
N CYS A 44 2.62 7.40 -13.80
CA CYS A 44 3.78 7.52 -14.69
C CYS A 44 3.49 7.06 -16.12
N LEU A 45 2.74 5.97 -16.30
CA LEU A 45 2.36 5.46 -17.62
C LEU A 45 1.33 6.37 -18.32
N SER A 46 0.42 7.01 -17.57
CA SER A 46 -0.57 7.92 -18.13
C SER A 46 -0.04 9.32 -18.47
N LEU A 47 1.14 9.68 -17.96
CA LEU A 47 1.68 11.03 -18.08
C LEU A 47 2.18 11.30 -19.50
N PRO A 48 1.65 12.35 -20.17
CA PRO A 48 2.12 12.75 -21.49
C PRO A 48 3.55 13.33 -21.41
N GLU A 49 4.27 13.22 -22.51
CA GLU A 49 5.63 13.77 -22.64
C GLU A 49 5.64 15.32 -22.61
N HIS A 50 4.54 15.93 -23.06
CA HIS A 50 4.33 17.37 -23.13
C HIS A 50 2.98 17.74 -22.47
N GLY A 51 2.96 18.80 -21.65
CA GLY A 51 1.72 19.32 -21.02
C GLY A 51 1.21 18.50 -19.82
N ARG A 52 1.76 18.73 -18.63
CA ARG A 52 1.43 17.95 -17.41
C ARG A 52 0.29 18.52 -16.58
N LEU A 53 0.07 19.83 -16.63
CA LEU A 53 -0.93 20.53 -15.83
C LEU A 53 -2.37 20.15 -16.19
N PRO A 54 -2.82 20.26 -17.46
CA PRO A 54 -4.19 19.93 -17.83
C PRO A 54 -4.55 18.46 -17.57
N HIS A 55 -3.59 17.55 -17.78
CA HIS A 55 -3.74 16.11 -17.49
C HIS A 55 -3.92 15.86 -15.99
N THR A 56 -3.08 16.50 -15.17
CA THR A 56 -3.15 16.36 -13.71
C THR A 56 -4.47 16.89 -13.18
N LEU A 57 -4.96 18.04 -13.67
CA LEU A 57 -6.26 18.58 -13.29
C LEU A 57 -7.42 17.65 -13.67
N ARG A 58 -7.43 17.11 -14.90
CA ARG A 58 -8.46 16.14 -15.33
C ARG A 58 -8.45 14.89 -14.46
N ARG A 59 -7.28 14.41 -14.06
CA ARG A 59 -7.14 13.26 -13.16
C ARG A 59 -7.62 13.59 -11.75
N CYS A 60 -7.23 14.75 -11.20
CA CYS A 60 -7.72 15.22 -9.91
C CYS A 60 -9.26 15.32 -9.91
N TRP A 61 -9.86 15.84 -10.97
CA TRP A 61 -11.33 15.89 -11.10
C TRP A 61 -11.97 14.49 -11.11
N ARG A 62 -11.41 13.55 -11.87
CA ARG A 62 -11.88 12.16 -11.92
C ARG A 62 -11.73 11.41 -10.60
N LEU A 63 -10.87 11.88 -9.70
CA LEU A 63 -10.71 11.33 -8.34
C LEU A 63 -11.59 12.06 -7.33
N LEU A 64 -11.73 13.38 -7.45
CA LEU A 64 -12.49 14.22 -6.54
C LEU A 64 -14.00 13.97 -6.65
N LEU A 65 -14.51 13.74 -7.87
CA LEU A 65 -15.93 13.48 -8.08
C LEU A 65 -16.40 12.18 -7.40
N PRO A 66 -15.75 11.01 -7.59
CA PRO A 66 -16.06 9.81 -6.82
C PRO A 66 -15.85 9.95 -5.32
N LEU A 67 -14.84 10.72 -4.89
CA LEU A 67 -14.60 10.97 -3.47
C LEU A 67 -15.74 11.76 -2.83
N ALA A 68 -16.14 12.89 -3.45
CA ALA A 68 -17.23 13.72 -2.96
C ALA A 68 -18.55 12.94 -2.94
N PHE A 69 -18.86 12.21 -4.02
CA PHE A 69 -20.02 11.33 -4.06
C PHE A 69 -19.97 10.26 -2.97
N GLY A 70 -18.82 9.62 -2.78
CA GLY A 70 -18.62 8.60 -1.76
C GLY A 70 -18.84 9.15 -0.34
N ILE A 71 -18.34 10.35 -0.03
CA ILE A 71 -18.55 11.00 1.27
C ILE A 71 -20.04 11.30 1.50
N VAL A 72 -20.71 11.87 0.50
CA VAL A 72 -22.09 12.35 0.62
C VAL A 72 -23.11 11.21 0.63
N ALA A 73 -22.92 10.17 -0.20
CA ALA A 73 -23.89 9.10 -0.38
C ALA A 73 -23.57 7.85 0.44
N VAL A 74 -22.31 7.41 0.43
CA VAL A 74 -21.92 6.12 1.03
C VAL A 74 -21.52 6.29 2.49
N VAL A 75 -20.65 7.26 2.78
CA VAL A 75 -20.11 7.43 4.14
C VAL A 75 -21.15 8.02 5.10
N SER A 76 -22.02 8.91 4.62
CA SER A 76 -23.14 9.42 5.42
C SER A 76 -24.09 8.29 5.87
N LEU A 77 -24.36 7.31 5.01
CA LEU A 77 -25.17 6.14 5.35
C LEU A 77 -24.45 5.23 6.35
N GLN A 78 -23.14 5.04 6.19
CA GLN A 78 -22.32 4.30 7.17
C GLN A 78 -22.33 4.98 8.54
N ALA A 79 -22.15 6.30 8.58
CA ALA A 79 -22.18 7.09 9.81
C ALA A 79 -23.56 7.02 10.48
N TYR A 80 -24.65 6.99 9.71
CA TYR A 80 -26.00 6.83 10.25
C TYR A 80 -26.17 5.51 11.00
N TYR A 81 -25.83 4.39 10.37
CA TYR A 81 -25.97 3.08 11.02
C TYR A 81 -25.03 2.92 12.22
N GLU A 82 -23.82 3.46 12.15
CA GLU A 82 -22.90 3.49 13.30
C GLU A 82 -23.46 4.34 14.45
N ALA A 83 -24.05 5.49 14.14
CA ALA A 83 -24.66 6.37 15.14
C ALA A 83 -25.90 5.75 15.79
N LEU A 84 -26.68 4.98 15.03
CA LEU A 84 -27.80 4.20 15.58
C LEU A 84 -27.31 3.09 16.51
N ASP A 85 -26.29 2.34 16.10
CA ASP A 85 -25.73 1.24 16.90
C ASP A 85 -25.13 1.74 18.23
N LYS A 86 -24.50 2.92 18.19
CA LYS A 86 -23.94 3.59 19.39
C LYS A 86 -24.99 4.30 20.25
N GLY A 87 -26.23 4.41 19.80
CA GLY A 87 -27.29 5.15 20.50
C GLY A 87 -27.14 6.67 20.46
N ASP A 88 -26.28 7.21 19.58
CA ASP A 88 -26.03 8.65 19.44
C ASP A 88 -27.23 9.39 18.82
N VAL A 89 -28.09 8.69 18.08
CA VAL A 89 -29.16 9.30 17.28
C VAL A 89 -30.43 8.45 17.31
N THR A 90 -31.59 9.12 17.32
CA THR A 90 -32.90 8.47 17.15
C THR A 90 -33.16 8.03 15.70
N PRO A 91 -33.87 6.91 15.46
CA PRO A 91 -34.24 6.47 14.10
C PRO A 91 -34.87 7.59 13.26
N GLY A 92 -34.30 7.83 12.08
CA GLY A 92 -34.72 8.94 11.20
C GLY A 92 -33.67 9.28 10.14
N LEU A 93 -33.54 8.44 9.11
CA LEU A 93 -32.50 8.56 8.09
C LEU A 93 -32.48 9.95 7.43
N VAL A 94 -33.62 10.45 6.96
CA VAL A 94 -33.70 11.74 6.25
C VAL A 94 -33.27 12.89 7.16
N ARG A 95 -33.73 12.89 8.43
CA ARG A 95 -33.37 13.90 9.42
C ARG A 95 -31.87 13.86 9.73
N PHE A 96 -31.31 12.67 9.87
CA PHE A 96 -29.88 12.49 10.09
C PHE A 96 -29.07 12.97 8.88
N LEU A 97 -29.40 12.55 7.66
CA LEU A 97 -28.69 12.95 6.45
C LEU A 97 -28.73 14.47 6.24
N TRP A 98 -29.89 15.10 6.45
CA TRP A 98 -30.03 16.55 6.39
C TRP A 98 -29.11 17.26 7.39
N ARG A 99 -28.98 16.73 8.60
CA ARG A 99 -28.07 17.26 9.61
C ARG A 99 -26.60 16.96 9.28
N TYR A 100 -26.29 15.78 8.76
CA TYR A 100 -24.94 15.35 8.41
C TYR A 100 -24.37 16.19 7.26
N TRP A 101 -25.17 16.50 6.23
CA TRP A 101 -24.75 17.35 5.11
C TRP A 101 -24.56 18.83 5.45
N GLN A 102 -24.80 19.23 6.70
CA GLN A 102 -24.40 20.56 7.19
C GLN A 102 -22.90 20.62 7.50
N PHE A 103 -22.18 19.47 7.51
CA PHE A 103 -20.75 19.37 7.79
C PHE A 103 -20.37 20.05 9.11
N ARG A 104 -21.23 19.93 10.13
CA ARG A 104 -21.01 20.51 11.46
C ARG A 104 -20.68 19.41 12.48
N PRO A 105 -19.80 19.69 13.46
CA PRO A 105 -19.56 18.77 14.56
C PRO A 105 -20.85 18.36 15.27
N TRP A 106 -20.84 17.13 15.80
CA TRP A 106 -21.89 16.56 16.64
C TRP A 106 -21.37 16.48 18.07
N PRO A 107 -21.75 17.45 18.94
CA PRO A 107 -21.29 17.45 20.33
C PRO A 107 -21.81 16.22 21.07
N GLY A 108 -20.91 15.48 21.72
CA GLY A 108 -21.25 14.31 22.52
C GLY A 108 -21.58 13.03 21.74
N ALA A 109 -21.48 13.04 20.42
CA ALA A 109 -21.65 11.83 19.61
C ALA A 109 -20.33 11.07 19.44
N HIS A 110 -20.40 9.75 19.44
CA HIS A 110 -19.25 8.85 19.42
C HIS A 110 -19.03 8.14 18.07
N PHE A 111 -19.91 8.32 17.09
CA PHE A 111 -19.73 7.79 15.74
C PHE A 111 -18.54 8.44 14.99
N SER A 112 -18.00 7.71 14.03
CA SER A 112 -16.83 8.12 13.26
C SER A 112 -17.10 9.40 12.46
N GLY A 113 -16.30 10.45 12.67
CA GLY A 113 -16.48 11.74 12.00
C GLY A 113 -17.34 12.75 12.77
N ALA A 114 -17.91 12.38 13.92
CA ALA A 114 -18.72 13.28 14.75
C ALA A 114 -17.96 14.56 15.16
N ALA A 115 -16.67 14.45 15.50
CA ALA A 115 -15.84 15.59 15.93
C ALA A 115 -15.66 16.67 14.83
N TYR A 116 -15.56 16.25 13.57
CA TYR A 116 -15.31 17.15 12.43
C TYR A 116 -16.56 17.41 11.57
N GLY A 117 -17.66 16.72 11.86
CA GLY A 117 -18.91 16.81 11.10
C GLY A 117 -18.95 15.98 9.82
N PHE A 118 -17.83 15.37 9.42
CA PHE A 118 -17.77 14.38 8.36
C PHE A 118 -16.56 13.46 8.53
N THR A 119 -16.58 12.35 7.80
CA THR A 119 -15.43 11.46 7.62
C THR A 119 -15.39 10.96 6.18
N TRP A 120 -14.21 10.64 5.67
CA TRP A 120 -14.03 9.87 4.44
C TRP A 120 -13.93 8.36 4.70
N ASN A 121 -13.72 7.94 5.96
CA ASN A 121 -13.61 6.54 6.36
C ASN A 121 -12.77 5.71 5.37
N HIS A 122 -13.30 4.64 4.78
CA HIS A 122 -12.61 3.77 3.84
C HIS A 122 -12.13 4.45 2.53
N LEU A 123 -12.62 5.66 2.24
CA LEU A 123 -12.20 6.46 1.08
C LEU A 123 -10.92 7.27 1.33
N TRP A 124 -10.31 7.16 2.53
CA TRP A 124 -9.05 7.83 2.87
C TRP A 124 -7.98 7.61 1.79
N TYR A 125 -7.92 6.43 1.16
CA TYR A 125 -6.98 6.18 0.08
C TYR A 125 -7.00 7.26 -1.03
N LEU A 126 -8.19 7.72 -1.44
CA LEU A 126 -8.36 8.72 -2.49
C LEU A 126 -7.87 10.10 -2.03
N THR A 127 -8.05 10.45 -0.75
CA THR A 127 -7.62 11.73 -0.21
C THR A 127 -6.09 11.85 -0.17
N TYR A 128 -5.38 10.76 0.09
CA TYR A 128 -3.91 10.70 0.03
C TYR A 128 -3.40 10.66 -1.42
N LEU A 129 -4.15 10.03 -2.33
CA LEU A 129 -3.75 9.89 -3.73
C LEU A 129 -3.69 11.24 -4.47
N LEU A 130 -4.56 12.18 -4.13
CA LEU A 130 -4.62 13.52 -4.71
C LEU A 130 -3.31 14.33 -4.50
N PRO A 131 -2.87 14.63 -3.27
CA PRO A 131 -1.63 15.37 -3.03
C PRO A 131 -0.40 14.60 -3.52
N TYR A 132 -0.39 13.28 -3.43
CA TYR A 132 0.72 12.47 -3.97
C TYR A 132 0.84 12.58 -5.49
N THR A 133 -0.29 12.62 -6.19
CA THR A 133 -0.31 12.82 -7.64
C THR A 133 0.28 14.18 -8.01
N VAL A 134 -0.15 15.24 -7.32
CA VAL A 134 0.38 16.60 -7.53
C VAL A 134 1.87 16.65 -7.23
N LEU A 135 2.28 16.12 -6.07
CA LEU A 135 3.68 16.07 -5.64
C LEU A 135 4.57 15.32 -6.65
N ALA A 136 4.16 14.14 -7.10
CA ALA A 136 4.92 13.36 -8.06
C ALA A 136 5.08 14.09 -9.40
N VAL A 137 4.04 14.78 -9.87
CA VAL A 137 4.09 15.56 -11.11
C VAL A 137 4.99 16.78 -10.97
N VAL A 138 4.90 17.49 -9.85
CA VAL A 138 5.78 18.64 -9.52
C VAL A 138 7.23 18.16 -9.47
N LEU A 139 7.52 17.12 -8.69
CA LEU A 139 8.86 16.56 -8.55
C LEU A 139 9.41 16.08 -9.90
N ALA A 140 8.61 15.38 -10.69
CA ALA A 140 9.02 14.93 -12.01
C ALA A 140 9.30 16.09 -12.98
N SER A 141 8.71 17.27 -12.76
CA SER A 141 8.90 18.47 -13.59
C SER A 141 10.14 19.23 -13.17
N LEU A 142 10.35 19.39 -11.86
CA LEU A 142 11.54 20.02 -11.27
C LEU A 142 12.81 19.20 -11.52
N LEU A 143 12.73 17.86 -11.48
CA LEU A 143 13.89 16.99 -11.70
C LEU A 143 14.22 16.76 -13.18
N ARG A 144 13.36 17.17 -14.13
CA ARG A 144 13.59 16.99 -15.57
C ARG A 144 14.92 17.58 -16.06
N PRO A 145 15.28 18.84 -15.78
CA PRO A 145 16.55 19.43 -16.22
C PRO A 145 17.77 18.71 -15.60
N LEU A 146 17.64 18.20 -14.37
CA LEU A 146 18.74 17.56 -13.65
C LEU A 146 19.02 16.12 -14.13
N ARG A 147 18.12 15.49 -14.90
CA ARG A 147 18.32 14.13 -15.41
C ARG A 147 19.57 13.97 -16.28
N GLY A 148 19.97 15.02 -16.99
CA GLY A 148 21.18 15.01 -17.82
C GLY A 148 22.48 15.14 -17.02
N ALA A 149 22.42 15.72 -15.82
CA ALA A 149 23.57 16.01 -14.97
C ALA A 149 23.86 14.91 -13.94
N LEU A 150 22.95 13.95 -13.75
CA LEU A 150 23.16 12.85 -12.82
C LEU A 150 24.21 11.88 -13.38
N PRO A 151 25.28 11.57 -12.62
CA PRO A 151 26.25 10.58 -13.06
C PRO A 151 25.54 9.24 -13.28
N ARG A 152 25.90 8.51 -14.34
CA ARG A 152 25.35 7.18 -14.59
C ARG A 152 26.16 6.15 -13.79
N TRP A 153 25.80 5.98 -12.52
CA TRP A 153 26.42 4.97 -11.67
C TRP A 153 26.07 3.58 -12.20
N GLN A 154 27.08 2.83 -12.66
CA GLN A 154 26.92 1.46 -13.13
C GLN A 154 26.98 0.49 -11.94
N ILE A 155 25.93 0.47 -11.13
CA ILE A 155 25.77 -0.51 -10.06
C ILE A 155 25.54 -1.89 -10.69
N GLY A 156 26.22 -2.94 -10.23
CA GLY A 156 26.02 -4.31 -10.73
C GLY A 156 24.61 -4.86 -10.43
N ASP A 157 24.10 -5.76 -11.28
CA ASP A 157 22.74 -6.33 -11.17
C ASP A 157 22.47 -6.99 -9.80
N ARG A 158 23.45 -7.68 -9.21
CA ARG A 158 23.32 -8.34 -7.90
C ARG A 158 23.17 -7.34 -6.76
N LEU A 159 24.02 -6.32 -6.72
CA LEU A 159 23.97 -5.26 -5.71
C LEU A 159 22.68 -4.46 -5.84
N LEU A 160 22.28 -4.12 -7.06
CA LEU A 160 21.04 -3.41 -7.33
C LEU A 160 19.80 -4.22 -6.91
N GLY A 161 19.77 -5.51 -7.24
CA GLY A 161 18.69 -6.41 -6.81
C GLY A 161 18.63 -6.56 -5.28
N GLY A 162 19.78 -6.68 -4.63
CA GLY A 162 19.87 -6.70 -3.17
C GLY A 162 19.39 -5.40 -2.54
N LEU A 163 19.78 -4.24 -3.09
CA LEU A 163 19.34 -2.94 -2.60
C LEU A 163 17.83 -2.74 -2.78
N LEU A 164 17.27 -3.11 -3.93
CA LEU A 164 15.82 -3.05 -4.19
C LEU A 164 15.00 -3.99 -3.29
N LEU A 165 15.61 -5.07 -2.79
CA LEU A 165 14.98 -5.98 -1.85
C LEU A 165 15.08 -5.47 -0.41
N VAL A 166 16.29 -5.09 0.04
CA VAL A 166 16.59 -4.79 1.44
C VAL A 166 16.17 -3.39 1.83
N LEU A 167 16.45 -2.37 1.00
CA LEU A 167 16.21 -0.97 1.36
C LEU A 167 14.73 -0.69 1.71
N PRO A 168 13.74 -1.16 0.92
CA PRO A 168 12.33 -0.94 1.25
C PRO A 168 11.88 -1.74 2.48
N VAL A 169 12.46 -2.93 2.72
CA VAL A 169 12.18 -3.70 3.95
C VAL A 169 12.69 -2.95 5.18
N VAL A 170 13.91 -2.41 5.12
CA VAL A 170 14.49 -1.61 6.21
C VAL A 170 13.65 -0.36 6.45
N TRP A 171 13.23 0.32 5.40
CA TRP A 171 12.36 1.50 5.51
C TRP A 171 11.00 1.17 6.16
N LEU A 172 10.33 0.12 5.69
CA LEU A 172 9.04 -0.31 6.25
C LEU A 172 9.20 -0.79 7.70
N ALA A 173 10.29 -1.48 8.02
CA ALA A 173 10.60 -1.89 9.39
C ALA A 173 10.81 -0.66 10.28
N TRP A 174 11.54 0.36 9.82
CA TRP A 174 11.69 1.62 10.54
C TRP A 174 10.33 2.31 10.77
N ALA A 175 9.48 2.40 9.73
CA ALA A 175 8.14 2.97 9.86
C ALA A 175 7.29 2.22 10.90
N LEU A 176 7.37 0.89 10.95
CA LEU A 176 6.62 0.05 11.90
C LEU A 176 7.19 0.05 13.32
N LEU A 177 8.51 0.12 13.46
CA LEU A 177 9.19 0.03 14.75
C LEU A 177 9.30 1.38 15.46
N VAL A 178 9.51 2.45 14.69
CA VAL A 178 9.82 3.79 15.22
C VAL A 178 8.64 4.73 15.06
N VAL A 179 8.08 4.85 13.86
CA VAL A 179 7.05 5.86 13.58
C VAL A 179 5.69 5.45 14.14
N MET A 180 5.24 4.21 13.87
CA MET A 180 3.91 3.73 14.27
C MET A 180 3.62 3.83 15.78
N PRO A 181 4.55 3.53 16.71
CA PRO A 181 4.27 3.66 18.15
C PRO A 181 4.08 5.09 18.65
N HIS A 182 4.72 6.06 18.00
CA HIS A 182 4.68 7.47 18.40
C HIS A 182 3.55 8.22 17.68
N TRP A 183 3.28 7.85 16.43
CA TRP A 183 2.24 8.42 15.58
C TRP A 183 1.38 7.29 14.99
N PRO A 184 0.38 6.80 15.73
CA PRO A 184 -0.53 5.78 15.23
C PRO A 184 -1.35 6.30 14.04
N PRO A 185 -1.83 5.40 13.15
CA PRO A 185 -2.58 5.80 11.97
C PRO A 185 -3.90 6.49 12.33
N THR A 186 -4.05 7.74 11.93
CA THR A 186 -5.25 8.56 12.18
C THR A 186 -6.16 8.66 10.94
N HIS A 187 -5.60 8.46 9.75
CA HIS A 187 -6.28 8.68 8.46
C HIS A 187 -6.80 10.12 8.27
N ALA A 188 -6.20 11.09 8.96
CA ALA A 188 -6.59 12.49 8.97
C ALA A 188 -5.91 13.36 7.88
N LEU A 189 -5.13 12.75 6.97
CA LEU A 189 -4.36 13.37 5.88
C LEU A 189 -3.26 14.36 6.30
N LEU A 190 -3.45 15.22 7.30
CA LEU A 190 -2.44 16.20 7.72
C LEU A 190 -1.60 15.69 8.89
N ASP A 191 -2.23 15.06 9.87
CA ASP A 191 -1.59 14.57 11.10
C ASP A 191 -1.42 13.03 11.09
N ASP A 192 -0.91 12.49 9.99
CA ASP A 192 -0.76 11.04 9.80
C ASP A 192 0.63 10.64 9.26
N LEU A 193 1.64 10.87 10.09
CA LEU A 193 3.04 10.65 9.72
C LEU A 193 3.33 9.19 9.33
N TYR A 194 2.75 8.22 10.05
CA TYR A 194 2.98 6.81 9.76
C TYR A 194 2.42 6.42 8.38
N VAL A 195 1.16 6.78 8.08
CA VAL A 195 0.58 6.44 6.78
C VAL A 195 1.33 7.14 5.65
N HIS A 196 1.80 8.38 5.84
CA HIS A 196 2.66 9.04 4.86
C HIS A 196 4.00 8.31 4.66
N ALA A 197 4.67 7.92 5.74
CA ALA A 197 5.93 7.19 5.69
C ALA A 197 5.79 5.82 5.00
N GLU A 198 4.66 5.13 5.16
CA GLU A 198 4.39 3.87 4.47
C GLU A 198 4.00 4.09 2.99
N SER A 199 3.04 4.97 2.72
CA SER A 199 2.37 5.06 1.41
C SER A 199 3.11 5.92 0.38
N LEU A 200 3.71 7.05 0.77
CA LEU A 200 4.36 7.97 -0.16
C LEU A 200 5.55 7.32 -0.88
N PRO A 201 6.48 6.63 -0.20
CA PRO A 201 7.62 5.98 -0.85
C PRO A 201 7.18 4.86 -1.80
N LEU A 202 6.12 4.13 -1.47
CA LEU A 202 5.56 3.09 -2.35
C LEU A 202 4.95 3.69 -3.61
N PHE A 203 4.20 4.79 -3.46
CA PHE A 203 3.63 5.52 -4.59
C PHE A 203 4.72 6.08 -5.50
N LEU A 204 5.71 6.78 -4.95
CA LEU A 204 6.84 7.33 -5.71
C LEU A 204 7.72 6.23 -6.30
N GLY A 205 7.97 5.15 -5.57
CA GLY A 205 8.69 3.98 -6.06
C GLY A 205 7.99 3.35 -7.27
N GLY A 206 6.68 3.13 -7.19
CA GLY A 206 5.88 2.69 -8.33
C GLY A 206 5.97 3.65 -9.52
N PHE A 207 5.89 4.96 -9.27
CA PHE A 207 6.04 5.99 -10.30
C PHE A 207 7.41 5.95 -11.01
N LEU A 208 8.49 5.79 -10.26
CA LEU A 208 9.85 5.75 -10.80
C LEU A 208 10.15 4.45 -11.57
N VAL A 209 9.71 3.30 -11.02
CA VAL A 209 9.96 1.98 -11.60
C VAL A 209 9.14 1.72 -12.87
N ALA A 210 8.00 2.42 -13.05
CA ALA A 210 7.06 2.19 -14.15
C ALA A 210 7.70 2.05 -15.53
N ARG A 211 8.68 2.90 -15.88
CA ARG A 211 9.37 2.89 -17.18
C ARG A 211 10.76 2.22 -17.14
N TRP A 212 11.18 1.70 -15.99
CA TRP A 212 12.54 1.21 -15.77
C TRP A 212 12.69 -0.29 -16.11
N GLN A 213 13.02 -0.60 -17.36
CA GLN A 213 13.10 -1.99 -17.85
C GLN A 213 14.08 -2.87 -17.05
N ARG A 214 15.25 -2.34 -16.69
CA ARG A 214 16.25 -3.07 -15.90
C ARG A 214 15.69 -3.53 -14.55
N GLY A 215 14.88 -2.70 -13.88
CA GLY A 215 14.23 -3.07 -12.62
C GLY A 215 13.20 -4.18 -12.81
N TRP A 216 12.39 -4.11 -13.87
CA TRP A 216 11.43 -5.17 -14.21
C TRP A 216 12.10 -6.50 -14.53
N ASP A 217 13.23 -6.49 -15.24
CA ASP A 217 13.99 -7.71 -15.55
C ASP A 217 14.54 -8.37 -14.29
N LEU A 218 15.11 -7.58 -13.37
CA LEU A 218 15.59 -8.08 -12.08
C LEU A 218 14.45 -8.67 -11.25
N LEU A 219 13.30 -8.00 -11.24
CA LEU A 219 12.10 -8.46 -10.55
C LEU A 219 11.60 -9.80 -11.08
N VAL A 220 11.53 -9.95 -12.41
CA VAL A 220 11.11 -11.21 -13.04
C VAL A 220 12.10 -12.33 -12.72
N ARG A 221 13.41 -12.07 -12.72
CA ARG A 221 14.43 -13.06 -12.31
C ARG A 221 14.27 -13.45 -10.83
N GLY A 222 14.00 -12.48 -9.96
CA GLY A 222 13.85 -12.67 -8.50
C GLY A 222 12.50 -13.22 -8.03
N ARG A 223 11.50 -13.36 -8.90
CA ARG A 223 10.10 -13.66 -8.52
C ARG A 223 9.89 -14.87 -7.58
N ARG A 224 10.71 -15.91 -7.73
CA ARG A 224 10.63 -17.12 -6.88
C ARG A 224 11.24 -16.87 -5.51
N LEU A 225 12.37 -16.15 -5.47
CA LEU A 225 13.00 -15.73 -4.22
C LEU A 225 12.09 -14.79 -3.44
N THR A 226 11.51 -13.78 -4.09
CA THR A 226 10.60 -12.84 -3.42
C THR A 226 9.33 -13.53 -2.94
N LEU A 227 8.79 -14.51 -3.68
CA LEU A 227 7.68 -15.31 -3.20
C LEU A 227 8.06 -16.16 -1.98
N ALA A 228 9.21 -16.83 -2.00
CA ALA A 228 9.69 -17.62 -0.87
C ALA A 228 9.90 -16.75 0.38
N LEU A 229 10.50 -15.57 0.22
CA LEU A 229 10.67 -14.60 1.31
C LEU A 229 9.33 -14.02 1.81
N ALA A 230 8.35 -13.83 0.93
CA ALA A 230 7.01 -13.42 1.33
C ALA A 230 6.33 -14.49 2.19
N VAL A 231 6.39 -15.75 1.77
CA VAL A 231 5.86 -16.88 2.55
C VAL A 231 6.57 -16.98 3.89
N LEU A 232 7.90 -16.86 3.91
CA LEU A 232 8.69 -16.85 5.15
C LEU A 232 8.26 -15.71 6.09
N GLY A 233 8.13 -14.48 5.59
CA GLY A 233 7.69 -13.33 6.36
C GLY A 233 6.27 -13.49 6.91
N LEU A 234 5.36 -14.08 6.12
CA LEU A 234 3.99 -14.38 6.55
C LEU A 234 3.97 -15.44 7.65
N CYS A 235 4.70 -16.55 7.46
CA CYS A 235 4.83 -17.59 8.47
C CYS A 235 5.43 -17.05 9.77
N LEU A 236 6.40 -16.14 9.67
CA LEU A 236 7.00 -15.49 10.83
C LEU A 236 6.00 -14.55 11.54
N GLU A 237 5.27 -13.69 10.83
CA GLU A 237 4.25 -12.82 11.43
C GLU A 237 3.12 -13.64 12.08
N LEU A 238 2.55 -14.60 11.36
CA LEU A 238 1.42 -15.39 11.86
C LEU A 238 1.84 -16.40 12.93
N GLY A 239 3.02 -17.01 12.79
CA GLY A 239 3.57 -17.96 13.76
C GLY A 239 3.86 -17.29 15.10
N LEU A 240 4.47 -16.10 15.10
CA LEU A 240 4.69 -15.33 16.33
C LEU A 240 3.37 -14.89 16.97
N ARG A 241 2.38 -14.46 16.16
CA ARG A 241 1.04 -14.13 16.66
C ARG A 241 0.29 -15.32 17.26
N ALA A 242 0.43 -16.50 16.66
CA ALA A 242 -0.17 -17.73 17.17
C ALA A 242 0.50 -18.16 18.47
N LEU A 243 1.83 -18.13 18.52
CA LEU A 243 2.62 -18.46 19.72
C LEU A 243 2.30 -17.52 20.88
N ALA A 244 2.12 -16.23 20.63
CA ALA A 244 1.70 -15.24 21.62
C ALA A 244 0.29 -15.45 22.18
N ARG A 245 -0.58 -16.22 21.49
CA ARG A 245 -1.93 -16.57 21.96
C ARG A 245 -1.98 -17.87 22.77
N LEU A 246 -0.87 -18.62 22.84
CA LEU A 246 -0.85 -19.88 23.58
C LEU A 246 -0.82 -19.62 25.10
N PRO A 247 -1.67 -20.31 25.89
CA PRO A 247 -1.82 -20.07 27.33
C PRO A 247 -0.57 -20.38 28.17
N HIS A 248 0.46 -21.02 27.58
CA HIS A 248 1.72 -21.39 28.25
C HIS A 248 2.95 -20.64 27.70
N ALA A 249 2.77 -19.50 27.05
CA ALA A 249 3.88 -18.71 26.49
C ALA A 249 4.95 -18.31 27.55
N GLY A 250 4.61 -18.31 28.84
CA GLY A 250 5.55 -18.06 29.95
C GLY A 250 6.52 -19.20 30.26
N ASN A 251 6.30 -20.42 29.75
CA ASN A 251 7.19 -21.59 29.95
C ASN A 251 8.15 -21.82 28.75
N LEU A 252 8.26 -20.85 27.85
CA LEU A 252 9.20 -20.92 26.72
C LEU A 252 10.61 -20.61 27.19
N ASP A 253 11.61 -21.25 26.57
CA ASP A 253 13.03 -21.05 26.90
C ASP A 253 13.42 -19.56 26.95
N ALA A 254 14.38 -19.22 27.81
CA ALA A 254 14.82 -17.85 28.03
C ALA A 254 15.23 -17.09 26.75
N TRP A 255 15.75 -17.80 25.73
CA TRP A 255 16.11 -17.20 24.44
C TRP A 255 14.89 -16.79 23.60
N VAL A 256 13.75 -17.48 23.78
CA VAL A 256 12.47 -17.22 23.10
C VAL A 256 11.76 -16.03 23.76
N LEU A 257 11.81 -15.94 25.09
CA LEU A 257 11.32 -14.80 25.86
C LEU A 257 12.18 -13.53 25.68
N ALA A 258 13.48 -13.69 25.40
CA ALA A 258 14.40 -12.58 25.11
C ALA A 258 14.15 -11.93 23.73
N LEU A 259 13.49 -12.61 22.80
CA LEU A 259 13.04 -11.98 21.57
C LEU A 259 12.02 -10.90 21.91
N ARG A 260 12.23 -9.66 21.48
CA ARG A 260 11.18 -8.63 21.53
C ARG A 260 10.11 -8.98 20.51
N TRP A 261 9.18 -9.86 20.89
CA TRP A 261 8.12 -10.46 20.07
C TRP A 261 7.45 -9.46 19.13
N GLY A 262 7.05 -8.30 19.66
CA GLY A 262 6.43 -7.24 18.86
C GLY A 262 7.35 -6.62 17.81
N GLN A 263 8.67 -6.59 18.04
CA GLN A 263 9.64 -6.11 17.04
C GLN A 263 9.87 -7.13 15.93
N THR A 264 10.04 -8.40 16.30
CA THR A 264 10.25 -9.48 15.34
C THR A 264 9.02 -9.68 14.45
N GLU A 265 7.81 -9.61 15.03
CA GLU A 265 6.55 -9.61 14.28
C GLU A 265 6.49 -8.47 13.25
N ARG A 266 6.86 -7.24 13.66
CA ARG A 266 6.84 -6.06 12.78
C ARG A 266 7.88 -6.14 11.66
N ILE A 267 9.03 -6.75 11.92
CA ILE A 267 10.03 -7.03 10.88
C ILE A 267 9.51 -8.08 9.89
N GLY A 268 8.88 -9.14 10.39
CA GLY A 268 8.18 -10.14 9.56
C GLY A 268 7.12 -9.51 8.67
N ARG A 269 6.30 -8.62 9.24
CA ARG A 269 5.32 -7.82 8.49
C ARG A 269 5.97 -6.97 7.40
N ALA A 270 7.05 -6.25 7.70
CA ALA A 270 7.77 -5.43 6.72
C ALA A 270 8.31 -6.27 5.55
N LEU A 271 8.95 -7.40 5.88
CA LEU A 271 9.47 -8.36 4.91
C LEU A 271 8.34 -8.92 4.03
N TYR A 272 7.26 -9.38 4.66
CA TYR A 272 6.10 -9.93 3.98
C TYR A 272 5.47 -8.91 3.04
N THR A 273 5.18 -7.70 3.52
CA THR A 273 4.57 -6.63 2.71
C THR A 273 5.37 -6.37 1.45
N TRP A 274 6.68 -6.10 1.56
CA TRP A 274 7.50 -5.77 0.39
C TRP A 274 7.71 -6.96 -0.55
N CYS A 275 8.07 -8.12 0.00
CA CYS A 275 8.33 -9.31 -0.82
C CYS A 275 7.08 -9.78 -1.56
N MET A 276 5.91 -9.66 -0.93
CA MET A 276 4.63 -9.98 -1.57
C MET A 276 4.34 -9.02 -2.73
N LEU A 277 4.56 -7.71 -2.56
CA LEU A 277 4.43 -6.76 -3.67
C LEU A 277 5.35 -7.12 -4.85
N LEU A 278 6.62 -7.40 -4.57
CA LEU A 278 7.58 -7.80 -5.59
C LEU A 278 7.18 -9.11 -6.29
N ALA A 279 6.72 -10.10 -5.53
CA ALA A 279 6.22 -11.37 -6.07
C ALA A 279 5.00 -11.15 -6.98
N LEU A 280 4.01 -10.37 -6.54
CA LEU A 280 2.81 -10.04 -7.31
C LEU A 280 3.18 -9.35 -8.63
N PHE A 281 4.04 -8.33 -8.59
CA PHE A 281 4.48 -7.62 -9.79
C PHE A 281 5.32 -8.51 -10.72
N GLY A 282 6.21 -9.34 -10.17
CA GLY A 282 7.04 -10.27 -10.94
C GLY A 282 6.22 -11.34 -11.66
N TRP A 283 5.24 -11.94 -10.97
CA TRP A 283 4.35 -12.94 -11.57
C TRP A 283 3.35 -12.33 -12.53
N ALA A 284 2.75 -11.17 -12.20
CA ALA A 284 1.85 -10.45 -13.11
C ALA A 284 2.56 -10.13 -14.43
N ARG A 285 3.82 -9.70 -14.39
CA ARG A 285 4.60 -9.42 -15.61
C ARG A 285 4.82 -10.66 -16.47
N VAL A 286 5.02 -11.83 -15.87
CA VAL A 286 5.20 -13.09 -16.61
C VAL A 286 3.88 -13.60 -17.20
N LEU A 287 2.82 -13.62 -16.40
CA LEU A 287 1.53 -14.20 -16.78
C LEU A 287 0.73 -13.32 -17.74
N LEU A 288 0.85 -11.99 -17.63
CA LEU A 288 0.09 -11.04 -18.44
C LEU A 288 0.86 -10.56 -19.69
N SER A 289 2.11 -10.99 -19.89
CA SER A 289 2.85 -10.65 -21.12
C SER A 289 2.44 -11.59 -22.25
N PRO A 290 2.00 -11.09 -23.42
CA PRO A 290 1.65 -11.93 -24.55
C PRO A 290 2.84 -12.80 -25.01
N PRO A 291 2.61 -14.06 -25.41
CA PRO A 291 3.67 -15.01 -25.79
C PRO A 291 4.59 -14.51 -26.93
N GLY A 292 4.18 -13.50 -27.71
CA GLY A 292 4.98 -12.89 -28.78
C GLY A 292 6.12 -11.96 -28.33
N ARG A 293 6.03 -11.31 -27.15
CA ARG A 293 7.07 -10.38 -26.65
C ARG A 293 8.20 -11.07 -25.88
N ALA A 294 7.92 -12.21 -25.25
CA ALA A 294 8.93 -13.00 -24.54
C ALA A 294 9.97 -13.60 -25.51
N ARG A 295 9.53 -13.99 -26.72
CA ARG A 295 10.40 -14.49 -27.79
C ARG A 295 11.37 -13.43 -28.30
N THR A 296 10.99 -12.15 -28.33
CA THR A 296 11.86 -11.06 -28.80
C THR A 296 13.00 -10.76 -27.82
N ILE A 297 12.77 -10.93 -26.52
CA ILE A 297 13.81 -10.75 -25.48
C ILE A 297 14.80 -11.92 -25.48
N ALA A 298 14.32 -13.15 -25.69
CA ALA A 298 15.18 -14.32 -25.87
C ALA A 298 15.99 -14.24 -27.18
N ALA A 299 15.37 -13.82 -28.28
CA ALA A 299 16.04 -13.67 -29.58
C ALA A 299 17.13 -12.58 -29.57
N ARG A 300 16.91 -11.45 -28.87
CA ARG A 300 17.93 -10.40 -28.71
C ARG A 300 19.11 -10.82 -27.83
N ARG A 301 18.95 -11.82 -26.96
CA ARG A 301 20.07 -12.42 -26.20
C ARG A 301 20.88 -13.41 -27.01
N CYS A 302 20.24 -14.17 -27.91
CA CYS A 302 20.98 -15.02 -28.85
C CYS A 302 21.73 -14.19 -29.91
N SER A 303 21.18 -13.09 -30.40
CA SER A 303 21.85 -12.26 -31.42
C SER A 303 23.03 -11.43 -30.90
N ALA A 304 23.16 -11.24 -29.58
CA ALA A 304 24.27 -10.50 -28.98
C ALA A 304 25.47 -11.40 -28.60
N GLY A 305 25.36 -12.72 -28.80
CA GLY A 305 26.38 -13.71 -28.43
C GLY A 305 27.14 -14.35 -29.60
N THR A 306 26.80 -14.02 -30.84
CA THR A 306 27.49 -14.56 -32.02
C THR A 306 27.84 -13.42 -32.97
N SER A 307 29.11 -13.02 -32.91
CA SER A 307 29.84 -12.44 -34.02
C SER A 307 29.71 -13.37 -35.23
N CYS A 308 28.79 -13.07 -36.14
CA CYS A 308 28.82 -13.63 -37.49
C CYS A 308 29.38 -12.56 -38.40
N THR A 309 30.70 -12.57 -38.53
CA THR A 309 31.37 -12.16 -39.75
C THR A 309 30.75 -12.92 -40.92
N ARG A 310 30.43 -12.25 -42.02
CA ARG A 310 30.95 -12.62 -43.34
C ARG A 310 30.66 -11.57 -44.42
N PRO A 311 31.51 -11.57 -45.48
CA PRO A 311 31.78 -10.44 -46.36
C PRO A 311 31.07 -10.55 -47.72
N CYS A 312 31.23 -9.47 -48.50
CA CYS A 312 30.93 -9.26 -49.92
C CYS A 312 29.45 -9.27 -50.32
#